data_AF-A0A9E2Y199-F1
#
_entry.id   AF-A0A9E2Y199-F1
#
_cell.length_a   1.000
_cell.length_b   1.000
_cell.length_c   1.000
_cell.angle_alpha   90.00
_cell.angle_beta   90.00
_cell.angle_gamma   90.00
#
_symmetry.space_group_name_H-M   'P 1'
#
loop_
_entity.id
_entity.type
_entity.pdbx_description
1 polymer ?
#
loop_
_entity_poly.entity_id
_entity_poly.type
_entity_poly.pdbx_seq_one_letter_code
_entity_poly.pdbx_strand_id
1 'polypeptide(L)'
;MRARVTRLANGLRVATDTVQTVDTVSLGIWIDIGTRHEPAAINGAAHFLEHMAFKGTERRSARDIAEEIEAVGGHLNAYTSRESTAYYAKVLKEDVPLALDILADILQNSTFDPEELERERTVILQEIGQANDTPDDIIFDHFQECAYPEQAMGRPVL
;
A
#
# COMPACT_ATOMS: atom_id res chain seq x y z
N MET A 1 7.15 24.42 -9.35
CA MET A 1 5.96 23.57 -9.12
C MET A 1 5.16 24.16 -7.99
N ARG A 2 3.83 24.25 -8.13
CA ARG A 2 2.94 24.70 -7.05
C ARG A 2 1.76 23.75 -7.04
N ALA A 3 1.84 22.72 -6.21
CA ALA A 3 0.78 21.75 -6.06
C ALA A 3 -0.53 22.46 -5.65
N ARG A 4 -1.64 22.09 -6.30
CA ARG A 4 -2.98 22.53 -5.94
C ARG A 4 -3.54 21.52 -4.94
N VAL A 5 -4.00 22.00 -3.78
CA VAL A 5 -4.66 21.16 -2.78
C VAL A 5 -6.12 21.54 -2.69
N THR A 6 -7.00 20.56 -2.83
CA THR A 6 -8.45 20.71 -2.67
C THR A 6 -8.90 19.81 -1.52
N ARG A 7 -9.78 20.31 -0.63
CA ARG A 7 -10.38 19.53 0.44
C ARG A 7 -11.83 19.22 0.09
N LEU A 8 -12.17 17.94 0.03
CA LEU A 8 -13.55 17.48 -0.20
C LEU A 8 -14.39 17.64 1.07
N ALA A 9 -15.72 17.58 0.93
CA ALA A 9 -16.65 17.73 2.05
C ALA A 9 -16.48 16.65 3.14
N ASN A 10 -16.05 15.43 2.74
CA ASN A 10 -15.73 14.34 3.66
C ASN A 10 -14.35 14.49 4.34
N GLY A 11 -13.61 15.56 4.06
CA GLY A 11 -12.30 15.83 4.64
C GLY A 11 -11.10 15.26 3.88
N LEU A 12 -11.32 14.42 2.86
CA LEU A 12 -10.26 13.91 1.98
C LEU A 12 -9.55 15.07 1.29
N ARG A 13 -8.22 15.02 1.28
CA ARG A 13 -7.37 16.01 0.62
C ARG A 13 -6.91 15.45 -0.72
N VAL A 14 -7.15 16.19 -1.80
CA VAL A 14 -6.67 15.86 -3.15
C VAL A 14 -5.59 16.87 -3.51
N ALA A 15 -4.35 16.41 -3.61
CA ALA A 15 -3.22 17.20 -4.07
C ALA A 15 -2.90 16.85 -5.51
N THR A 16 -2.83 17.84 -6.40
CA THR A 16 -2.46 17.66 -7.80
C THR A 16 -1.32 18.59 -8.20
N ASP A 17 -0.36 18.08 -8.96
CA ASP A 17 0.70 18.86 -9.60
C ASP A 17 0.76 18.47 -11.08
N THR A 18 0.40 19.41 -11.96
CA THR A 18 0.28 19.13 -13.39
C THR A 18 1.59 19.46 -14.10
N VAL A 19 2.20 18.45 -14.69
CA VAL A 19 3.40 18.58 -15.52
C VAL A 19 2.98 18.42 -16.99
N GLN A 20 2.92 19.53 -17.73
CA GLN A 20 2.39 19.53 -19.11
C GLN A 20 3.30 18.82 -20.13
N THR A 21 4.54 18.50 -19.76
CA THR A 21 5.55 17.91 -20.67
C THR A 21 5.53 16.37 -20.68
N VAL A 22 4.62 15.72 -19.94
CA VAL A 22 4.55 14.26 -19.84
C VAL A 22 3.14 13.77 -20.14
N ASP A 23 3.04 12.58 -20.74
CA ASP A 23 1.78 11.89 -21.03
C ASP A 23 1.48 10.75 -20.05
N THR A 24 2.22 10.68 -18.93
CA THR A 24 2.03 9.72 -17.85
C THR A 24 1.53 10.42 -16.59
N VAL A 25 0.87 9.65 -15.72
CA VAL A 25 0.36 10.11 -14.43
C VAL A 25 0.75 9.11 -13.35
N SER A 26 1.28 9.64 -12.25
CA SER A 26 1.40 8.90 -10.99
C SER A 26 0.22 9.31 -10.10
N LEU A 27 -0.66 8.36 -9.83
CA LEU A 27 -1.83 8.53 -8.98
C LEU A 27 -1.65 7.68 -7.73
N GLY A 28 -1.99 8.19 -6.55
CA GLY A 28 -1.94 7.37 -5.34
C GLY A 28 -2.78 7.92 -4.20
N ILE A 29 -3.01 7.05 -3.24
CA ILE A 29 -3.76 7.31 -2.03
C ILE A 29 -2.81 7.03 -0.86
N TRP A 30 -2.53 8.07 -0.08
CA TRP A 30 -1.70 8.01 1.11
C TRP A 30 -2.59 8.06 2.34
N ILE A 31 -2.47 7.03 3.17
CA ILE A 31 -3.22 6.87 4.41
C ILE A 31 -2.23 7.13 5.55
N ASP A 32 -2.63 8.02 6.47
CA ASP A 32 -1.84 8.42 7.64
C ASP A 32 -1.96 7.38 8.77
N ILE A 33 -1.76 6.11 8.40
CA ILE A 33 -1.79 4.92 9.25
C ILE A 33 -0.68 4.00 8.78
N GLY A 34 0.01 3.38 9.73
CA GLY A 34 1.12 2.46 9.54
C GLY A 34 1.33 1.69 10.85
N THR A 35 2.36 0.85 10.95
CA THR A 35 2.50 -0.09 12.08
C THR A 35 2.62 0.55 13.47
N ARG A 36 3.07 1.81 13.56
CA ARG A 36 3.11 2.54 14.85
C ARG A 36 1.73 2.76 15.46
N HIS A 37 0.67 2.70 14.65
CA HIS A 37 -0.70 2.94 15.06
C HIS A 37 -1.38 1.65 15.55
N GLU A 38 -0.67 0.51 15.50
CA GLU A 38 -1.20 -0.80 15.88
C GLU A 38 -1.05 -1.05 17.39
N PRO A 39 -2.06 -1.67 18.02
CA PRO A 39 -1.86 -2.41 19.26
C PRO A 39 -0.81 -3.52 19.08
N ALA A 40 -0.04 -3.81 20.13
CA ALA A 40 1.01 -4.85 20.06
C ALA A 40 0.48 -6.22 19.63
N ALA A 41 -0.76 -6.56 20.02
CA ALA A 41 -1.38 -7.85 19.73
C ALA A 41 -1.68 -8.09 18.24
N ILE A 42 -1.70 -7.04 17.41
CA ILE A 42 -1.98 -7.13 15.97
C ILE A 42 -0.89 -6.46 15.13
N ASN A 43 0.34 -6.41 15.65
CA ASN A 43 1.44 -5.83 14.90
C ASN A 43 1.64 -6.56 13.56
N GLY A 44 1.84 -5.80 12.48
CA GLY A 44 1.93 -6.31 11.11
C GLY A 44 0.60 -6.29 10.36
N ALA A 45 -0.51 -5.89 11.00
CA ALA A 45 -1.82 -5.83 10.36
C ALA A 45 -1.87 -4.86 9.17
N ALA A 46 -1.20 -3.71 9.23
CA ALA A 46 -1.13 -2.75 8.13
C ALA A 46 -0.45 -3.34 6.90
N HIS A 47 0.68 -4.04 7.10
CA HIS A 47 1.40 -4.73 6.04
C HIS A 47 0.57 -5.90 5.46
N PHE A 48 -0.09 -6.67 6.32
CA PHE A 48 -0.97 -7.75 5.86
C PHE A 48 -2.16 -7.19 5.06
N LEU A 49 -2.79 -6.11 5.52
CA LEU A 49 -3.88 -5.46 4.77
C LEU A 49 -3.41 -4.93 3.41
N GLU A 50 -2.19 -4.42 3.33
CA GLU A 50 -1.57 -4.02 2.07
C GLU A 50 -1.51 -5.18 1.06
N HIS A 51 -0.98 -6.33 1.48
CA HIS A 51 -0.94 -7.54 0.66
C HIS A 51 -2.34 -7.97 0.20
N MET A 52 -3.27 -7.98 1.15
CA MET A 52 -4.62 -8.48 0.92
C MET A 52 -5.47 -7.57 0.04
N ALA A 53 -5.18 -6.26 -0.02
CA ALA A 53 -5.89 -5.32 -0.87
C ALA A 53 -5.86 -5.74 -2.35
N PHE A 54 -4.81 -6.43 -2.78
CA PHE A 54 -4.64 -6.91 -4.15
C PHE A 54 -5.22 -8.31 -4.41
N LYS A 55 -5.73 -9.00 -3.39
CA LYS A 55 -6.18 -10.41 -3.52
C LYS A 55 -7.64 -10.56 -3.96
N GLY A 56 -8.32 -9.44 -4.17
CA GLY A 56 -9.64 -9.39 -4.78
C GLY A 56 -10.58 -8.43 -4.08
N THR A 57 -11.57 -7.98 -4.85
CA THR A 57 -12.69 -7.16 -4.42
C THR A 57 -14.00 -7.86 -4.77
N GLU A 58 -15.14 -7.27 -4.37
CA GLU A 58 -16.46 -7.74 -4.80
C GLU A 58 -16.65 -7.69 -6.33
N ARG A 59 -15.89 -6.84 -7.03
CA ARG A 59 -16.02 -6.58 -8.47
C ARG A 59 -14.93 -7.24 -9.31
N ARG A 60 -13.76 -7.53 -8.72
CA ARG A 60 -12.55 -7.97 -9.44
C ARG A 60 -11.82 -9.05 -8.67
N SER A 61 -11.42 -10.12 -9.35
CA SER A 61 -10.45 -11.07 -8.79
C SER A 61 -9.04 -10.44 -8.74
N ALA A 62 -8.13 -11.04 -7.98
CA ALA A 62 -6.72 -10.66 -7.98
C ALA A 62 -6.13 -10.63 -9.41
N ARG A 63 -6.55 -11.57 -10.26
CA ARG A 63 -6.13 -11.65 -11.66
C ARG A 63 -6.67 -10.46 -12.46
N ASP A 64 -7.95 -10.12 -12.31
CA ASP A 64 -8.55 -9.00 -13.03
C ASP A 64 -7.87 -7.67 -12.66
N ILE A 65 -7.55 -7.46 -11.37
CA ILE A 65 -6.82 -6.27 -10.91
C ILE A 65 -5.47 -6.14 -11.63
N ALA A 66 -4.71 -7.23 -11.74
CA ALA A 66 -3.42 -7.23 -12.42
C ALA A 66 -3.58 -7.03 -13.93
N GLU A 67 -4.46 -7.82 -14.58
CA GLU A 67 -4.64 -7.80 -16.03
C GLU A 67 -5.20 -6.47 -16.54
N GLU A 68 -6.15 -5.83 -15.83
CA GLU A 68 -6.70 -4.52 -16.22
C GLU A 68 -5.63 -3.42 -16.23
N ILE A 69 -4.74 -3.41 -15.22
CA ILE A 69 -3.63 -2.44 -15.15
C ILE A 69 -2.56 -2.75 -16.18
N GLU A 70 -2.16 -4.01 -16.34
CA GLU A 70 -1.12 -4.40 -17.30
C GLU A 70 -1.56 -4.17 -18.75
N ALA A 71 -2.86 -4.36 -19.06
CA ALA A 71 -3.41 -4.14 -20.40
C ALA A 71 -3.23 -2.70 -20.91
N VAL A 72 -3.15 -1.73 -20.00
CA VAL A 72 -2.89 -0.31 -20.32
C VAL A 72 -1.41 0.09 -20.15
N GLY A 73 -0.53 -0.89 -19.96
CA GLY A 73 0.90 -0.64 -19.67
C GLY A 73 1.13 0.03 -18.32
N GLY A 74 0.15 -0.06 -17.42
CA GLY A 74 0.20 0.52 -16.10
C GLY A 74 1.04 -0.30 -15.12
N HIS A 75 1.34 0.31 -13.99
CA HIS A 75 2.00 -0.35 -12.86
C HIS A 75 1.31 0.06 -11.57
N LEU A 76 0.78 -0.93 -10.85
CA LEU A 76 0.10 -0.77 -9.57
C LEU A 76 0.99 -1.34 -8.46
N ASN A 77 1.09 -0.64 -7.33
CA ASN A 77 1.91 -1.07 -6.20
C ASN A 77 1.44 -0.41 -4.90
N ALA A 78 1.96 -0.87 -3.78
CA ALA A 78 1.76 -0.28 -2.47
C ALA A 78 3.04 -0.37 -1.63
N TYR A 79 3.03 0.31 -0.49
CA TYR A 79 3.97 0.05 0.58
C TYR A 79 3.38 0.47 1.92
N THR A 80 3.83 -0.21 2.96
CA THR A 80 3.56 0.13 4.35
C THR A 80 4.84 0.56 5.04
N SER A 81 4.72 1.61 5.86
CA SER A 81 5.78 2.08 6.75
C SER A 81 5.25 2.13 8.18
N ARG A 82 6.11 2.57 9.10
CA ARG A 82 5.70 2.80 10.49
C ARG A 82 4.59 3.85 10.60
N GLU A 83 4.55 4.86 9.73
CA GLU A 83 3.63 6.00 9.88
C GLU A 83 2.56 6.09 8.80
N SER A 84 2.80 5.52 7.62
CA SER A 84 1.88 5.62 6.48
C SER A 84 1.84 4.35 5.63
N THR A 85 0.69 4.09 5.03
CA THR A 85 0.48 3.10 3.97
C THR A 85 0.04 3.84 2.71
N ALA A 86 0.62 3.47 1.57
CA ALA A 86 0.33 4.11 0.30
C ALA A 86 -0.03 3.05 -0.75
N TYR A 87 -1.05 3.34 -1.55
CA TYR A 87 -1.44 2.55 -2.72
C TYR A 87 -1.37 3.47 -3.93
N TYR A 88 -0.64 3.08 -4.98
CA TYR A 88 -0.42 3.96 -6.11
C TYR A 88 -0.30 3.21 -7.44
N ALA A 89 -0.68 3.91 -8.49
CA ALA A 89 -0.59 3.46 -9.87
C ALA A 89 0.18 4.48 -10.72
N LYS A 90 0.94 3.97 -11.69
CA LYS A 90 1.55 4.75 -12.77
C LYS A 90 0.90 4.30 -14.07
N VAL A 91 0.30 5.23 -14.80
CA VAL A 91 -0.46 4.96 -16.02
C VAL A 91 -0.26 6.06 -17.07
N LEU A 92 -0.74 5.84 -18.29
CA LEU A 92 -0.89 6.92 -19.27
C LEU A 92 -2.03 7.85 -18.85
N LYS A 93 -1.99 9.11 -19.31
CA LYS A 93 -2.97 10.15 -18.92
C LYS A 93 -4.42 9.78 -19.24
N GLU A 94 -4.64 8.97 -20.26
CA GLU A 94 -5.97 8.52 -20.70
C GLU A 94 -6.57 7.45 -19.78
N ASP A 95 -5.74 6.70 -19.06
CA ASP A 95 -6.14 5.59 -18.18
C ASP A 95 -6.27 6.00 -16.71
N VAL A 96 -6.14 7.29 -16.39
CA VAL A 96 -6.36 7.82 -15.03
C VAL A 96 -7.72 7.40 -14.45
N PRO A 97 -8.84 7.42 -15.20
CA PRO A 97 -10.12 6.95 -14.68
C PRO A 97 -10.10 5.47 -14.26
N LEU A 98 -9.41 4.61 -15.01
CA LEU A 98 -9.26 3.19 -14.69
C LEU A 98 -8.43 3.00 -13.42
N ALA A 99 -7.26 3.64 -13.34
CA ALA A 99 -6.39 3.56 -12.18
C ALA A 99 -7.09 4.04 -10.89
N LEU A 100 -7.89 5.12 -10.99
CA LEU A 100 -8.66 5.63 -9.87
C LEU A 100 -9.78 4.68 -9.44
N ASP A 101 -10.51 4.07 -10.39
CA ASP A 101 -11.55 3.07 -10.08
C ASP A 101 -10.95 1.86 -9.37
N ILE A 102 -9.82 1.34 -9.86
CA ILE A 102 -9.13 0.20 -9.24
C ILE A 102 -8.64 0.54 -7.84
N LEU A 103 -7.95 1.68 -7.66
CA LEU A 103 -7.48 2.12 -6.33
C LEU A 103 -8.63 2.34 -5.35
N ALA A 104 -9.75 2.90 -5.83
CA ALA A 104 -10.93 3.10 -4.99
C ALA A 104 -11.60 1.78 -4.61
N ASP A 105 -11.61 0.80 -5.51
CA ASP A 105 -12.21 -0.50 -5.32
C ASP A 105 -11.42 -1.36 -4.32
N ILE A 106 -10.10 -1.46 -4.46
CA ILE A 106 -9.26 -2.21 -3.51
C ILE A 106 -9.28 -1.61 -2.10
N LEU A 107 -9.52 -0.31 -1.96
CA LEU A 107 -9.56 0.33 -0.64
C LEU A 107 -10.92 0.23 0.05
N GLN A 108 -12.01 0.01 -0.69
CA GLN A 108 -13.37 0.05 -0.15
C GLN A 108 -14.05 -1.31 -0.16
N ASN A 109 -13.73 -2.18 -1.13
CA ASN A 109 -14.51 -3.37 -1.43
C ASN A 109 -13.66 -4.65 -1.47
N SER A 110 -12.46 -4.67 -0.87
CA SER A 110 -11.67 -5.90 -0.74
C SER A 110 -12.41 -6.95 0.10
N THR A 111 -12.42 -8.19 -0.39
CA THR A 111 -13.22 -9.28 0.19
C THR A 111 -12.53 -10.04 1.31
N PHE A 112 -11.19 -9.97 1.36
CA PHE A 112 -10.36 -10.68 2.35
C PHE A 112 -10.70 -12.17 2.43
N ASP A 113 -10.72 -12.83 1.27
CA ASP A 113 -11.03 -14.26 1.17
C ASP A 113 -10.14 -15.09 2.14
N PRO A 114 -10.72 -15.98 2.97
CA PRO A 114 -9.95 -16.75 3.95
C PRO A 114 -8.88 -17.66 3.34
N GLU A 115 -9.07 -18.19 2.13
CA GLU A 115 -8.06 -19.02 1.48
C GLU A 115 -6.89 -18.15 0.99
N GLU A 116 -7.17 -16.99 0.41
CA GLU A 116 -6.15 -16.02 0.03
C GLU A 116 -5.39 -15.48 1.25
N LEU A 117 -6.08 -15.28 2.38
CA LEU A 117 -5.45 -14.84 3.62
C LEU A 117 -4.40 -15.85 4.12
N GLU A 118 -4.70 -17.14 4.11
CA GLU A 118 -3.73 -18.16 4.52
C GLU A 118 -2.59 -18.34 3.50
N ARG A 119 -2.86 -18.10 2.21
CA ARG A 119 -1.80 -18.03 1.19
C ARG A 119 -0.86 -16.87 1.44
N GLU A 120 -1.39 -15.66 1.64
CA GLU A 120 -0.59 -14.47 1.91
C GLU A 120 0.16 -14.54 3.23
N ARG A 121 -0.40 -15.18 4.26
CA ARG A 121 0.34 -15.47 5.49
C ARG A 121 1.66 -16.20 5.18
N THR A 122 1.62 -17.16 4.27
CA THR A 122 2.81 -17.94 3.88
C THR A 122 3.82 -17.06 3.13
N VAL A 123 3.36 -16.18 2.25
CA VAL A 123 4.22 -15.22 1.53
C VAL A 123 4.90 -14.26 2.50
N ILE A 124 4.14 -13.66 3.42
CA ILE A 124 4.68 -12.73 4.43
C ILE A 124 5.70 -13.43 5.35
N LEU A 125 5.47 -14.69 5.73
CA LEU A 125 6.46 -15.46 6.48
C LEU A 125 7.77 -15.66 5.71
N GLN A 126 7.71 -15.77 4.37
CA GLN A 126 8.91 -15.84 3.54
C GLN A 126 9.61 -14.48 3.46
N GLU A 127 8.87 -13.37 3.39
CA GLU A 127 9.44 -12.01 3.43
C GLU A 127 10.14 -11.71 4.75
N ILE A 128 9.55 -12.13 5.89
CA ILE A 128 10.20 -12.06 7.20
C ILE A 128 11.51 -12.87 7.19
N GLY A 129 11.50 -14.07 6.60
CA GLY A 129 12.71 -14.87 6.41
C GLY A 129 13.77 -14.15 5.59
N GLN A 130 13.37 -13.57 4.46
CA GLN A 130 14.27 -12.82 3.57
C GLN A 130 14.87 -11.59 4.26
N ALA A 131 14.07 -10.85 5.02
CA ALA A 131 14.54 -9.70 5.79
C ALA A 131 15.59 -10.12 6.83
N ASN A 132 15.34 -11.20 7.57
CA ASN A 132 16.30 -11.76 8.54
C ASN A 132 17.62 -12.24 7.88
N ASP A 133 17.54 -12.74 6.65
CA ASP A 133 18.70 -13.20 5.87
C ASP A 133 19.46 -12.05 5.17
N THR A 134 18.99 -10.81 5.29
CA THR A 134 19.56 -9.61 4.65
C THR A 134 20.08 -8.63 5.73
N PRO A 135 21.36 -8.72 6.13
CA PRO A 135 21.90 -7.96 7.28
C PRO A 135 21.78 -6.44 7.16
N ASP A 136 21.86 -5.91 5.94
CA ASP A 136 21.72 -4.49 5.63
C ASP A 136 20.27 -3.98 5.74
N ASP A 137 19.27 -4.86 5.73
CA ASP A 137 17.88 -4.52 5.97
C ASP A 137 17.53 -4.67 7.47
N ILE A 138 17.76 -5.85 8.05
CA ILE A 138 17.33 -6.16 9.44
C ILE A 138 18.00 -5.28 10.50
N ILE A 139 19.19 -4.75 10.22
CA ILE A 139 19.91 -3.86 11.14
C ILE A 139 19.09 -2.60 11.47
N PHE A 140 18.26 -2.11 10.54
CA PHE A 140 17.41 -0.95 10.77
C PHE A 140 16.24 -1.25 11.69
N ASP A 141 15.69 -2.47 11.66
CA ASP A 141 14.65 -2.88 12.61
C ASP A 141 15.23 -3.05 14.02
N HIS A 142 16.40 -3.69 14.15
CA HIS A 142 17.09 -3.76 15.44
C HIS A 142 17.45 -2.39 16.00
N PHE A 143 17.87 -1.46 15.14
CA PHE A 143 18.13 -0.09 15.56
C PHE A 143 16.87 0.59 16.10
N GLN A 144 15.72 0.45 15.41
CA GLN A 144 14.46 1.05 15.84
C GLN A 144 13.98 0.44 17.17
N GLU A 145 14.06 -0.88 17.32
CA GLU A 145 13.69 -1.57 18.56
C GLU A 145 14.55 -1.10 19.75
N CYS A 146 15.87 -0.97 19.53
CA CYS A 146 16.80 -0.45 20.55
C CYS A 146 16.55 1.02 20.89
N ALA A 147 16.23 1.85 19.89
CA ALA A 147 16.00 3.29 20.07
C ALA A 147 14.65 3.58 20.74
N TYR A 148 13.64 2.74 20.51
CA TYR A 148 12.26 2.93 20.98
C TYR A 148 11.74 1.67 21.73
N PRO A 149 12.37 1.29 22.85
CA PRO A 149 11.99 0.09 23.59
C PRO A 149 10.54 0.18 24.09
N GLU A 150 9.80 -0.93 23.96
CA GLU A 150 8.40 -1.09 24.38
C GLU A 150 7.40 -0.10 23.73
N GLN A 151 7.83 0.69 22.75
CA GLN A 151 7.01 1.65 22.04
C GLN A 151 6.61 1.12 20.67
N ALA A 152 5.46 1.57 20.16
CA ALA A 152 4.97 1.14 18.85
C ALA A 152 5.92 1.50 17.70
N MET A 153 6.70 2.58 17.83
CA MET A 153 7.69 2.98 16.82
C MET A 153 8.86 1.99 16.69
N GLY A 154 9.20 1.27 17.76
CA GLY A 154 10.28 0.29 17.76
C GLY A 154 9.88 -1.06 17.16
N ARG A 155 8.59 -1.28 16.90
CA ARG A 155 8.11 -2.53 16.30
C ARG A 155 8.45 -2.59 14.81
N PRO A 156 8.70 -3.79 14.26
CA PRO A 156 8.89 -3.97 12.82
C PRO A 156 7.60 -3.67 12.05
N VAL A 157 7.75 -3.51 10.73
CA VAL A 157 6.61 -3.38 9.81
C VAL A 157 5.95 -4.74 9.54
N LEU A 158 6.76 -5.80 9.52
CA LEU A 158 6.34 -7.18 9.29
C LEU A 158 5.84 -7.86 10.56
#